data_AF-A0AAE8JW36-F1
#
_entry.id   AF-A0AAE8JW36-F1
#
_cell.length_a   1.000
_cell.length_b   1.000
_cell.length_c   1.000
_cell.angle_alpha   90.00
_cell.angle_beta   90.00
_cell.angle_gamma   90.00
#
_symmetry.space_group_name_H-M   'P 1'
#
loop_
_entity.id
_entity.type
_entity.pdbx_description
1 polymer ?
#
loop_
_entity_poly.entity_id
_entity_poly.type
_entity_poly.pdbx_seq_one_letter_code
_entity_poly.pdbx_strand_id
1 'polypeptide(L)'
;DRPDVLARFTTTVIADGSRYPFLLSNGNRIDSGQDDKGRNWVKWQDPFPKPCYLFALVAGDFDVLRDSFTTRSGRNVALEIFVDRGNLDRADWAMTSLKNSMKWDEERFGLEYDLDIFMIVAVDFFNMGAMENKGLNVFNSKYVLAKA
;
A
#
# COMPACT_ATOMS: atom_id res chain seq x y z
N ASP A 1 14.83 17.96 1.22
CA ASP A 1 13.44 17.53 1.40
C ASP A 1 12.53 18.69 1.04
N ARG A 2 12.11 18.76 -0.22
CA ARG A 2 11.27 19.81 -0.79
C ARG A 2 10.45 19.22 -1.95
N PRO A 3 9.17 19.60 -2.12
CA PRO A 3 8.22 18.86 -2.96
C PRO A 3 8.43 19.02 -4.47
N ASP A 4 9.21 20.01 -4.89
CA ASP A 4 9.57 20.30 -6.28
C ASP A 4 10.78 19.49 -6.78
N VAL A 5 11.47 18.76 -5.89
CA VAL A 5 12.52 17.81 -6.30
C VAL A 5 11.91 16.43 -6.42
N LEU A 6 11.80 15.95 -7.67
CA LEU A 6 11.18 14.67 -8.01
C LEU A 6 12.25 13.64 -8.37
N ALA A 7 12.21 12.47 -7.74
CA ALA A 7 13.11 11.36 -8.03
C ALA A 7 12.33 10.05 -8.24
N ARG A 8 12.89 9.14 -9.03
CA ARG A 8 12.41 7.76 -9.11
C ARG A 8 13.03 6.96 -7.96
N PHE A 9 12.21 6.19 -7.25
CA PHE A 9 12.65 5.45 -6.06
C PHE A 9 12.72 3.95 -6.36
N THR A 10 13.80 3.34 -5.91
CA THR A 10 13.93 1.89 -5.78
C THR A 10 14.34 1.60 -4.34
N THR A 11 13.52 0.84 -3.63
CA THR A 11 13.67 0.61 -2.18
C THR A 11 13.89 -0.87 -1.92
N THR A 12 15.04 -1.23 -1.37
CA THR A 12 15.27 -2.59 -0.85
C THR A 12 15.13 -2.56 0.66
N VAL A 13 14.22 -3.39 1.18
CA VAL A 13 14.01 -3.55 2.62
C VAL A 13 14.54 -4.93 3.02
N ILE A 14 15.35 -5.00 4.07
CA ILE A 14 15.94 -6.24 4.61
C ILE A 14 15.59 -6.31 6.09
N ALA A 15 14.97 -7.39 6.53
CA ALA A 15 14.56 -7.55 7.92
C ALA A 15 14.50 -9.01 8.37
N ASP A 16 14.42 -9.21 9.68
CA ASP A 16 14.12 -10.52 10.26
C ASP A 16 12.73 -10.96 9.81
N GLY A 17 12.67 -12.04 9.01
CA GLY A 17 11.43 -12.55 8.43
C GLY A 17 10.45 -13.14 9.45
N SER A 18 10.93 -13.54 10.64
CA SER A 18 10.06 -14.03 11.71
C SER A 18 9.31 -12.90 12.41
N ARG A 19 9.93 -11.72 12.47
CA ARG A 19 9.36 -10.52 13.10
C ARG A 19 8.62 -9.62 12.13
N TYR A 20 9.07 -9.59 10.87
CA TYR A 20 8.57 -8.70 9.83
C TYR A 20 8.31 -9.49 8.54
N PRO A 21 7.30 -10.38 8.52
CA PRO A 21 7.00 -11.19 7.35
C PRO A 21 6.55 -10.36 6.15
N PHE A 22 5.95 -9.17 6.37
CA PHE A 22 5.60 -8.22 5.32
C PHE A 22 6.57 -7.04 5.29
N LEU A 23 7.20 -6.82 4.13
CA LEU A 23 8.09 -5.69 3.85
C LEU A 23 7.55 -4.91 2.65
N LEU A 24 7.01 -3.73 2.89
CA LEU A 24 6.26 -2.92 1.91
C LEU A 24 6.95 -1.58 1.66
N SER A 25 6.89 -1.12 0.41
CA SER A 25 7.23 0.25 0.01
C SER A 25 6.41 0.63 -1.23
N ASN A 26 6.60 1.85 -1.75
CA ASN A 26 5.86 2.35 -2.91
C ASN A 26 6.12 1.53 -4.19
N GLY A 27 5.11 1.47 -5.07
CA GLY A 27 5.23 0.88 -6.40
C GLY A 27 5.05 -0.65 -6.39
N ASN A 28 5.82 -1.35 -7.21
CA ASN A 28 5.67 -2.78 -7.43
C ASN A 28 6.85 -3.58 -6.85
N ARG A 29 6.59 -4.80 -6.37
CA ARG A 29 7.64 -5.76 -6.01
C ARG A 29 8.34 -6.20 -7.29
N ILE A 30 9.64 -5.92 -7.41
CA ILE A 30 10.44 -6.30 -8.57
C ILE A 30 11.40 -7.46 -8.28
N ASP A 31 11.69 -7.72 -7.00
CA ASP A 31 12.58 -8.79 -6.59
C ASP A 31 12.40 -9.10 -5.09
N SER A 32 12.73 -10.32 -4.67
CA SER A 32 12.69 -10.73 -3.26
C SER A 32 13.56 -11.94 -3.00
N GLY A 33 13.95 -12.14 -1.74
CA GLY A 33 14.73 -13.32 -1.36
C GLY A 33 15.10 -13.33 0.11
N GLN A 34 16.09 -14.16 0.42
CA GLN A 34 16.72 -14.25 1.72
C GLN A 34 18.21 -13.97 1.56
N ASP A 35 18.82 -13.27 2.51
CA ASP A 35 20.27 -13.04 2.52
C ASP A 35 21.03 -14.20 3.19
N ASP A 36 22.37 -14.16 3.11
CA ASP A 36 23.25 -15.20 3.69
C ASP A 36 23.10 -15.37 5.21
N LYS A 37 22.42 -14.43 5.88
CA LYS A 37 22.16 -14.43 7.33
C LYS A 37 20.73 -14.86 7.66
N GLY A 38 19.97 -15.33 6.67
CA GLY A 38 18.59 -15.80 6.85
C GLY A 38 17.56 -14.67 6.96
N ARG A 39 17.90 -13.41 6.66
CA ARG A 39 16.96 -12.28 6.70
C ARG A 39 16.21 -12.18 5.39
N ASN A 40 14.91 -11.92 5.45
CA ASN A 40 14.10 -11.69 4.26
C ASN A 40 14.39 -10.30 3.70
N TRP A 41 14.35 -10.18 2.39
CA TRP A 41 14.39 -8.89 1.71
C TRP A 41 13.39 -8.82 0.57
N VAL A 42 12.89 -7.60 0.33
CA VAL A 42 12.00 -7.30 -0.79
C VAL A 42 12.47 -6.00 -1.43
N LYS A 43 12.52 -5.98 -2.75
CA LYS A 43 12.88 -4.82 -3.56
C LYS A 43 11.64 -4.30 -4.28
N TRP A 44 11.39 -3.01 -4.06
CA TRP A 44 10.27 -2.27 -4.63
C TRP A 44 10.77 -1.22 -5.61
N GLN A 45 10.01 -0.99 -6.67
CA GLN A 45 10.27 0.09 -7.62
C GLN A 45 8.98 0.83 -7.94
N ASP A 46 9.04 2.15 -7.78
CA ASP A 46 8.01 3.07 -8.25
C ASP A 46 8.54 3.78 -9.51
N PRO A 47 7.92 3.55 -10.69
CA PRO A 47 8.39 4.13 -11.94
C PRO A 47 8.16 5.64 -12.03
N PHE A 48 7.25 6.20 -11.23
CA PHE A 48 6.89 7.61 -11.28
C PHE A 48 7.83 8.47 -10.42
N PRO A 49 8.41 9.56 -10.98
CA PRO A 49 9.12 10.54 -10.17
C PRO A 49 8.19 11.13 -9.12
N LYS A 50 8.58 11.06 -7.85
CA LYS A 50 7.83 11.62 -6.73
C LYS A 50 8.74 12.41 -5.79
N PRO A 51 8.20 13.38 -5.05
CA PRO A 51 8.93 13.99 -3.95
C PRO A 51 9.04 13.04 -2.77
N CYS A 52 10.05 13.23 -1.93
CA CYS A 52 10.33 12.33 -0.80
C CYS A 52 9.25 12.30 0.27
N TYR A 53 8.37 13.30 0.38
CA TYR A 53 7.25 13.24 1.35
C TYR A 53 6.22 12.15 1.01
N LEU A 54 6.17 11.69 -0.25
CA LEU A 54 5.31 10.57 -0.68
C LEU A 54 5.97 9.20 -0.52
N PHE A 55 7.21 9.15 -0.03
CA PHE A 55 7.87 7.89 0.31
C PHE A 55 7.15 7.20 1.48
N ALA A 56 7.01 5.87 1.40
CA ALA A 56 6.54 5.05 2.51
C ALA A 56 7.34 3.75 2.61
N LEU A 57 7.46 3.27 3.85
CA LEU A 57 7.97 1.96 4.20
C LEU A 57 7.16 1.42 5.37
N VAL A 58 6.69 0.18 5.24
CA VAL A 58 6.01 -0.55 6.32
C VAL A 58 6.65 -1.93 6.46
N ALA A 59 6.93 -2.32 7.70
CA ALA A 59 7.45 -3.64 8.03
C ALA A 59 6.71 -4.18 9.26
N GLY A 60 6.11 -5.37 9.16
CA GLY A 60 5.28 -5.91 10.25
C GLY A 60 4.64 -7.25 9.94
N ASP A 61 3.85 -7.73 10.88
CA ASP A 61 2.98 -8.90 10.74
C ASP A 61 1.52 -8.47 10.74
N PHE A 62 0.77 -8.89 9.72
CA PHE A 62 -0.57 -8.38 9.43
C PHE A 62 -1.50 -9.49 8.96
N ASP A 63 -2.79 -9.33 9.26
CA ASP A 63 -3.82 -9.92 8.40
C ASP A 63 -4.00 -9.03 7.16
N VAL A 64 -4.33 -9.66 6.03
CA VAL A 64 -4.41 -8.93 4.77
C VAL A 64 -5.68 -9.32 4.02
N LEU A 65 -6.57 -8.35 3.84
CA LEU A 65 -7.71 -8.47 2.95
C LEU A 65 -7.26 -8.19 1.51
N ARG A 66 -7.47 -9.16 0.63
CA ARG A 66 -7.10 -9.06 -0.80
C ARG A 66 -8.33 -9.05 -1.67
N ASP A 67 -8.31 -8.18 -2.67
CA ASP A 67 -9.32 -8.09 -3.71
C ASP A 67 -8.69 -7.54 -5.00
N SER A 68 -9.51 -7.22 -5.99
CA SER A 68 -9.08 -6.66 -7.26
C SER A 68 -10.04 -5.59 -7.76
N PHE A 69 -9.54 -4.72 -8.63
CA PHE A 69 -10.32 -3.75 -9.38
C PHE A 69 -9.87 -3.74 -10.84
N THR A 70 -10.81 -3.90 -11.77
CA THR A 70 -10.52 -3.77 -13.20
C THR A 70 -10.89 -2.36 -13.65
N THR A 71 -9.89 -1.62 -14.11
CA THR A 71 -10.07 -0.27 -14.63
C THR A 71 -10.87 -0.28 -15.94
N ARG A 72 -11.42 0.87 -16.35
CA ARG A 72 -12.18 0.98 -17.62
C ARG A 72 -11.35 0.59 -18.86
N SER A 73 -10.02 0.73 -18.85
CA SER A 73 -9.16 0.28 -19.96
C SER A 73 -8.80 -1.21 -19.90
N GLY A 74 -9.19 -1.92 -18.82
CA GLY A 74 -8.97 -3.34 -18.64
C GLY A 74 -7.73 -3.69 -17.81
N ARG A 75 -7.00 -2.72 -17.25
CA ARG A 75 -5.93 -3.02 -16.27
C ARG A 75 -6.54 -3.63 -15.01
N ASN A 76 -6.03 -4.78 -14.59
CA ASN A 76 -6.35 -5.39 -13.31
C ASN A 76 -5.40 -4.88 -12.22
N VAL A 77 -5.95 -4.24 -11.19
CA VAL A 77 -5.23 -3.66 -10.06
C VAL A 77 -5.47 -4.55 -8.84
N ALA A 78 -4.39 -5.07 -8.24
CA ALA A 78 -4.46 -5.80 -6.98
C ALA A 78 -4.72 -4.81 -5.83
N LEU A 79 -5.69 -5.12 -4.97
CA LEU A 79 -6.00 -4.32 -3.79
C LEU A 79 -5.62 -5.10 -2.54
N GLU A 80 -4.78 -4.52 -1.68
CA GLU A 80 -4.35 -5.16 -0.43
C GLU A 80 -4.56 -4.21 0.76
N ILE A 81 -5.38 -4.60 1.73
CA ILE A 81 -5.55 -3.87 3.00
C ILE A 81 -4.91 -4.68 4.12
N PHE A 82 -3.84 -4.12 4.70
CA PHE A 82 -3.10 -4.68 5.82
C PHE A 82 -3.65 -4.11 7.13
N VAL A 83 -3.99 -5.01 8.04
CA VAL A 83 -4.51 -4.68 9.37
C VAL A 83 -3.82 -5.55 10.42
N ASP A 84 -3.77 -5.09 11.67
CA ASP A 84 -3.26 -5.92 12.76
C ASP A 84 -4.04 -7.24 12.86
N ARG A 85 -3.34 -8.31 13.26
CA ARG A 85 -3.90 -9.65 13.41
C ARG A 85 -5.21 -9.63 14.22
N GLY A 86 -6.24 -10.28 13.69
CA GLY A 86 -7.57 -10.36 14.30
C GLY A 86 -8.54 -9.25 13.91
N ASN A 87 -8.15 -8.26 13.10
CA ASN A 87 -9.03 -7.18 12.62
C ASN A 87 -9.58 -7.38 11.20
N LEU A 88 -9.36 -8.55 10.59
CA LEU A 88 -9.74 -8.80 9.19
C LEU A 88 -11.26 -8.62 8.95
N ASP A 89 -12.09 -9.01 9.93
CA ASP A 89 -13.56 -8.89 9.89
C ASP A 89 -14.07 -7.43 9.94
N ARG A 90 -13.17 -6.45 10.03
CA ARG A 90 -13.46 -5.01 10.06
C ARG A 90 -12.94 -4.26 8.82
N ALA A 91 -12.34 -4.96 7.86
CA ALA A 91 -11.68 -4.34 6.70
C ALA A 91 -12.57 -4.25 5.44
N ASP A 92 -13.67 -5.01 5.36
CA ASP A 92 -14.48 -5.13 4.15
C ASP A 92 -15.11 -3.81 3.67
N TRP A 93 -15.51 -2.96 4.62
CA TRP A 93 -16.09 -1.65 4.29
C TRP A 93 -15.06 -0.72 3.65
N ALA A 94 -13.81 -0.75 4.13
CA ALA A 94 -12.72 0.03 3.54
C ALA A 94 -12.39 -0.47 2.12
N MET A 95 -12.37 -1.78 1.89
CA MET A 95 -12.17 -2.36 0.55
C MET A 95 -13.28 -1.95 -0.42
N THR A 96 -14.53 -1.99 0.04
CA THR A 96 -15.68 -1.54 -0.75
C THR A 96 -15.58 -0.05 -1.08
N SER A 97 -15.21 0.78 -0.10
CA SER A 97 -15.02 2.22 -0.29
C SER A 97 -13.89 2.54 -1.26
N LEU A 98 -12.79 1.78 -1.23
CA LEU A 98 -11.69 1.92 -2.18
C LEU A 98 -12.15 1.65 -3.63
N LYS A 99 -12.84 0.52 -3.87
CA LYS A 99 -13.38 0.20 -5.20
C LYS A 99 -14.37 1.25 -5.70
N ASN A 100 -15.25 1.74 -4.82
CA ASN A 100 -16.17 2.82 -5.14
C ASN A 100 -15.43 4.12 -5.51
N SER A 101 -14.35 4.46 -4.80
CA SER A 101 -13.54 5.64 -5.07
C SER A 101 -12.87 5.54 -6.45
N MET A 102 -12.24 4.40 -6.74
CA MET A 102 -11.62 4.16 -8.05
C MET A 102 -12.66 4.25 -9.17
N LYS A 103 -13.84 3.63 -8.99
CA LYS A 103 -14.90 3.65 -10.01
C LYS A 103 -15.45 5.05 -10.24
N TRP A 104 -15.69 5.79 -9.17
CA TRP A 104 -16.24 7.14 -9.25
C TRP A 104 -15.27 8.10 -9.95
N ASP A 105 -13.97 7.97 -9.72
CA ASP A 105 -12.97 8.82 -10.37
C ASP A 105 -12.89 8.54 -11.89
N GLU A 106 -13.06 7.28 -12.31
CA GLU A 106 -13.22 6.93 -13.73
C GLU A 106 -14.49 7.53 -14.35
N GLU A 107 -15.63 7.42 -13.66
CA GLU A 107 -16.92 7.87 -14.17
C GLU A 107 -17.04 9.39 -14.21
N ARG A 108 -16.52 10.07 -13.19
CA ARG A 108 -16.72 11.50 -13.00
C ARG A 108 -15.59 12.35 -13.58
N PHE A 109 -14.34 11.90 -13.45
CA PHE A 109 -13.15 12.65 -13.86
C PHE A 109 -12.37 11.97 -15.00
N GLY A 110 -12.69 10.72 -15.32
CA GLY A 110 -12.01 9.99 -16.39
C GLY A 110 -10.59 9.57 -16.03
N LEU A 111 -10.28 9.44 -14.74
CA LEU A 111 -8.97 9.08 -14.21
C LEU A 111 -8.92 7.59 -13.85
N GLU A 112 -7.90 6.90 -14.35
CA GLU A 112 -7.63 5.49 -14.02
C GLU A 112 -6.40 5.37 -13.12
N TYR A 113 -6.36 4.31 -12.32
CA TYR A 113 -5.19 4.02 -11.50
C TYR A 113 -3.99 3.58 -12.35
N ASP A 114 -2.80 4.00 -11.95
CA ASP A 114 -1.59 4.00 -12.78
C ASP A 114 -0.52 2.99 -12.36
N LEU A 115 -0.72 2.25 -11.26
CA LEU A 115 0.13 1.15 -10.79
C LEU A 115 -0.60 -0.20 -10.87
N ASP A 116 0.09 -1.28 -10.51
CA ASP A 116 -0.44 -2.66 -10.56
C ASP A 116 -1.02 -3.11 -9.22
N ILE A 117 -0.64 -2.43 -8.13
CA ILE A 117 -1.07 -2.72 -6.77
C ILE A 117 -1.41 -1.43 -6.03
N PHE A 118 -2.52 -1.45 -5.29
CA PHE A 118 -2.90 -0.43 -4.33
C PHE A 118 -2.91 -1.03 -2.93
N MET A 119 -2.00 -0.57 -2.06
CA MET A 119 -1.90 -1.04 -0.69
C MET A 119 -2.41 0.01 0.29
N ILE A 120 -3.15 -0.42 1.31
CA ILE A 120 -3.52 0.39 2.48
C ILE A 120 -3.00 -0.34 3.73
N VAL A 121 -2.35 0.39 4.63
CA VAL A 121 -1.96 -0.14 5.94
C VAL A 121 -2.66 0.66 7.03
N ALA A 122 -3.48 -0.01 7.85
CA ALA A 122 -4.09 0.56 9.03
C ALA A 122 -3.15 0.42 10.23
N VAL A 123 -2.86 1.52 10.92
CA VAL A 123 -2.03 1.54 12.12
C VAL A 123 -2.70 2.36 13.24
N ASP A 124 -2.54 1.93 14.49
CA ASP A 124 -3.16 2.58 15.65
C ASP A 124 -2.44 3.88 16.06
N PHE A 125 -1.12 3.91 15.91
CA PHE A 125 -0.27 5.05 16.27
C PHE A 125 0.05 5.89 15.03
N PHE A 126 -0.88 6.75 14.65
CA PHE A 126 -0.70 7.69 13.55
C PHE A 126 -1.20 9.09 13.97
N ASN A 127 -0.31 10.09 13.92
CA ASN A 127 -0.64 11.46 14.33
C ASN A 127 -1.65 12.14 13.39
N MET A 128 -1.61 11.79 12.11
CA MET A 128 -2.51 12.31 11.08
C MET A 128 -3.63 11.30 10.81
N GLY A 129 -4.64 11.68 10.03
CA GLY A 129 -5.76 10.78 9.73
C GLY A 129 -5.37 9.67 8.74
N ALA A 130 -4.83 10.08 7.59
CA ALA A 130 -4.33 9.21 6.55
C ALA A 130 -3.25 9.94 5.75
N MET A 131 -2.45 9.19 4.99
CA MET A 131 -1.40 9.72 4.13
C MET A 131 -1.41 9.02 2.76
N GLU A 132 -1.30 9.82 1.70
CA GLU A 132 -1.44 9.45 0.30
C GLU A 132 -0.14 8.93 -0.37
N ASN A 133 0.72 8.26 0.39
CA ASN A 133 1.99 7.76 -0.15
C ASN A 133 1.74 6.86 -1.36
N LYS A 134 2.38 7.16 -2.49
CA LYS A 134 2.05 6.58 -3.81
C LYS A 134 2.03 5.04 -3.78
N GLY A 135 0.83 4.46 -3.91
CA GLY A 135 0.61 3.01 -3.93
C GLY A 135 0.71 2.28 -2.59
N LEU A 136 1.00 2.99 -1.49
CA LEU A 136 1.08 2.42 -0.14
C LEU A 136 0.55 3.43 0.88
N ASN A 137 -0.77 3.64 0.89
CA ASN A 137 -1.35 4.60 1.81
C ASN A 137 -1.27 4.09 3.26
N VAL A 138 -0.95 4.98 4.19
CA VAL A 138 -0.95 4.67 5.63
C VAL A 138 -2.08 5.42 6.30
N PHE A 139 -2.93 4.69 7.03
CA PHE A 139 -4.13 5.23 7.67
C PHE A 139 -4.08 5.01 9.17
N ASN A 140 -4.62 5.97 9.92
CA ASN A 140 -5.05 5.70 11.28
C ASN A 140 -6.21 4.69 11.24
N SER A 141 -6.13 3.62 12.05
CA SER A 141 -7.14 2.54 12.11
C SER A 141 -8.57 3.05 12.29
N LYS A 142 -8.77 4.21 12.92
CA LYS A 142 -10.08 4.88 13.06
C LYS A 142 -10.80 5.11 11.74
N TYR A 143 -10.08 5.30 10.63
CA TYR A 143 -10.65 5.56 9.31
C TYR A 143 -10.74 4.32 8.41
N VAL A 144 -10.36 3.15 8.92
CA VAL A 144 -10.36 1.89 8.16
C VAL A 144 -11.28 0.85 8.81
N LEU A 145 -11.14 0.64 10.12
CA LEU A 145 -11.74 -0.51 10.80
C LEU A 145 -13.19 -0.23 11.22
N ALA A 146 -14.16 -0.78 10.50
CA ALA A 146 -15.58 -0.65 10.77
C ALA A 146 -16.28 -2.01 10.75
N LYS A 147 -17.25 -2.19 11.65
CA LYS A 147 -18.13 -3.37 11.70
C LYS A 147 -19.57 -2.89 11.76
N ALA A 148 -20.45 -3.53 10.99
CA ALA A 148 -21.88 -3.26 11.01
C ALA A 148 -22.52 -3.78 12.31
#